data_AF-A0A2M7PQ44-F1
#
_entry.id   AF-A0A2M7PQ44-F1
#
_cell.length_a   1.000
_cell.length_b   1.000
_cell.length_c   1.000
_cell.angle_alpha   90.00
_cell.angle_beta   90.00
_cell.angle_gamma   90.00
#
_symmetry.space_group_name_H-M   'P 1'
#
loop_
_entity.id
_entity.type
_entity.pdbx_description
1 polymer ?
#
loop_
_entity_poly.entity_id
_entity_poly.type
_entity_poly.pdbx_seq_one_letter_code
_entity_poly.pdbx_strand_id
1 'polypeptide(L)'
;MEELIFHNSHDNAFRSPFGAIESGIRLSIALLISKDLNHKEVFIHIIKRDAEEKIKMEAFESYTDDYMYKVNVDSKDYSGLIFYYFSISNDENIIYYGNNPDILGGIGHRYSDIPPGYQITVYKKHHVVPDWFKSSVVYQIFPDRFYNKNPYIKNPKKNSFVYANWDDEPFYIKDSNGRIQRWDFFGGNIEGIIEKLPYIKDLA
;
A
#
# COMPACT_ATOMS: atom_id res chain seq x y z
N MET A 1 -7.31 -35.23 -8.30
CA MET A 1 -7.54 -33.81 -8.56
C MET A 1 -6.96 -33.06 -7.38
N GLU A 2 -6.38 -31.89 -7.61
CA GLU A 2 -5.81 -31.07 -6.54
C GLU A 2 -6.97 -30.51 -5.69
N GLU A 3 -6.93 -30.67 -4.36
CA GLU A 3 -7.94 -30.13 -3.45
C GLU A 3 -7.88 -28.60 -3.46
N LEU A 4 -8.65 -27.99 -4.34
CA LEU A 4 -8.60 -26.55 -4.58
C LEU A 4 -9.23 -25.77 -3.41
N ILE A 5 -8.46 -24.84 -2.86
CA ILE A 5 -8.95 -23.74 -2.02
C ILE A 5 -8.48 -22.46 -2.71
N PHE A 6 -9.40 -21.56 -3.06
CA PHE A 6 -9.07 -20.41 -3.88
C PHE A 6 -9.77 -19.12 -3.42
N HIS A 7 -8.96 -18.09 -3.25
CA HIS A 7 -9.40 -16.72 -3.07
C HIS A 7 -8.38 -15.78 -3.73
N ASN A 8 -8.88 -14.78 -4.46
CA ASN A 8 -8.10 -13.72 -5.06
C ASN A 8 -8.61 -12.35 -4.58
N SER A 9 -7.89 -11.70 -3.68
CA SER A 9 -8.30 -10.39 -3.12
C SER A 9 -8.31 -9.24 -4.14
N HIS A 10 -7.77 -9.45 -5.34
CA HIS A 10 -7.80 -8.47 -6.45
C HIS A 10 -8.95 -8.69 -7.43
N ASP A 11 -9.74 -9.75 -7.24
CA ASP A 11 -10.89 -10.07 -8.07
C ASP A 11 -12.20 -9.73 -7.31
N ASN A 12 -13.07 -8.97 -7.98
CA ASN A 12 -14.35 -8.53 -7.42
C ASN A 12 -15.31 -9.69 -7.09
N ALA A 13 -15.13 -10.87 -7.68
CA ALA A 13 -15.90 -12.06 -7.31
C ALA A 13 -15.57 -12.54 -5.88
N PHE A 14 -14.34 -12.31 -5.44
CA PHE A 14 -13.81 -12.80 -4.17
C PHE A 14 -13.69 -11.73 -3.09
N ARG A 15 -13.49 -10.47 -3.49
CA ARG A 15 -13.49 -9.31 -2.59
C ARG A 15 -14.09 -8.09 -3.28
N SER A 16 -15.17 -7.57 -2.73
CA SER A 16 -15.83 -6.37 -3.27
C SER A 16 -16.32 -5.43 -2.17
N PRO A 17 -16.10 -4.11 -2.28
CA PRO A 17 -15.31 -3.46 -3.33
C PRO A 17 -13.79 -3.74 -3.21
N PHE A 18 -13.10 -3.67 -4.34
CA PHE A 18 -11.64 -3.77 -4.39
C PHE A 18 -10.96 -2.54 -3.78
N GLY A 19 -9.77 -2.74 -3.19
CA GLY A 19 -8.94 -1.66 -2.66
C GLY A 19 -9.37 -1.15 -1.28
N ALA A 20 -8.97 0.09 -0.98
CA ALA A 20 -9.35 0.77 0.26
C ALA A 20 -10.83 1.16 0.23
N ILE A 21 -11.47 1.14 1.40
CA ILE A 21 -12.90 1.45 1.52
C ILE A 21 -13.15 2.59 2.51
N GLU A 22 -14.26 3.30 2.31
CA GLU A 22 -14.76 4.26 3.28
C GLU A 22 -15.42 3.53 4.45
N SER A 23 -15.29 4.08 5.66
CA SER A 23 -16.03 3.59 6.83
C SER A 23 -17.55 3.67 6.60
N GLY A 24 -18.25 2.57 6.84
CA GLY A 24 -19.69 2.39 6.68
C GLY A 24 -20.03 1.56 5.44
N ILE A 25 -19.03 1.13 4.69
CA ILE A 25 -19.20 0.26 3.53
C ILE A 25 -19.22 -1.20 3.99
N ARG A 26 -20.14 -1.96 3.38
CA ARG A 26 -20.23 -3.41 3.52
C ARG A 26 -19.35 -4.09 2.49
N LEU A 27 -18.39 -4.87 2.96
CA LEU A 27 -17.50 -5.70 2.15
C LEU A 27 -18.15 -7.06 1.93
N SER A 28 -17.99 -7.60 0.73
CA SER A 28 -18.26 -8.99 0.40
C SER A 28 -16.93 -9.72 0.26
N ILE A 29 -16.72 -10.80 1.01
CA ILE A 29 -15.52 -11.65 0.92
C ILE A 29 -15.98 -13.09 0.63
N ALA A 30 -15.37 -13.74 -0.35
CA ALA A 30 -15.74 -15.09 -0.79
C ALA A 30 -14.53 -16.02 -0.87
N LEU A 31 -14.76 -17.32 -0.78
CA LEU A 31 -13.74 -18.37 -0.86
C LEU A 31 -14.33 -19.54 -1.65
N LEU A 32 -13.64 -19.98 -2.70
CA LEU A 32 -14.00 -21.17 -3.47
C LEU A 32 -13.29 -22.39 -2.87
N ILE A 33 -14.02 -23.48 -2.67
CA ILE A 33 -13.50 -24.71 -2.07
C ILE A 33 -14.02 -25.92 -2.86
N SER A 34 -13.11 -26.80 -3.25
CA SER A 34 -13.45 -28.06 -3.91
C SER A 34 -14.26 -28.99 -3.01
N LYS A 35 -15.26 -29.66 -3.59
CA LYS A 35 -16.06 -30.68 -2.89
C LYS A 35 -15.25 -31.90 -2.47
N ASP A 36 -14.17 -32.19 -3.19
CA ASP A 36 -13.28 -33.33 -2.91
C ASP A 36 -12.55 -33.18 -1.57
N LEU A 37 -12.44 -31.95 -1.04
CA LEU A 37 -11.79 -31.67 0.25
C LEU A 37 -12.57 -32.26 1.45
N ASN A 38 -13.85 -32.64 1.27
CA ASN A 38 -14.72 -33.14 2.33
C ASN A 38 -14.72 -32.24 3.59
N HIS A 39 -14.71 -30.91 3.40
CA HIS A 39 -14.67 -29.96 4.51
C HIS A 39 -16.01 -29.92 5.27
N LYS A 40 -15.92 -29.60 6.55
CA LYS A 40 -17.05 -29.51 7.49
C LYS A 40 -17.44 -28.08 7.77
N GLU A 41 -16.48 -27.26 8.19
CA GLU A 41 -16.73 -25.88 8.56
C GLU A 41 -15.73 -24.93 7.91
N VAL A 42 -16.23 -23.79 7.46
CA VAL A 42 -15.44 -22.73 6.84
C VAL A 42 -15.64 -21.48 7.68
N PHE A 43 -14.53 -20.87 8.09
CA PHE A 43 -14.55 -19.62 8.85
C PHE A 43 -13.66 -18.59 8.18
N ILE A 44 -14.08 -17.33 8.29
CA ILE A 44 -13.21 -16.18 8.13
C ILE A 44 -12.83 -15.64 9.50
N HIS A 45 -11.58 -15.24 9.64
CA HIS A 45 -11.05 -14.57 10.80
C HIS A 45 -10.83 -13.10 10.43
N ILE A 46 -11.46 -12.19 11.14
CA ILE A 46 -11.41 -10.74 10.90
C ILE A 46 -10.72 -10.07 12.08
N ILE A 47 -9.57 -9.46 11.84
CA ILE A 47 -8.76 -8.81 12.86
C ILE A 47 -8.85 -7.30 12.68
N LYS A 48 -9.24 -6.59 13.76
CA LYS A 48 -9.35 -5.14 13.83
C LYS A 48 -8.60 -4.66 15.08
N ARG A 49 -7.47 -3.98 14.91
CA ARG A 49 -6.57 -3.64 16.03
C ARG A 49 -6.16 -4.91 16.79
N ASP A 50 -6.55 -5.02 18.06
CA ASP A 50 -6.23 -6.15 18.95
C ASP A 50 -7.40 -7.13 19.15
N ALA A 51 -8.47 -6.99 18.36
CA ALA A 51 -9.64 -7.86 18.44
C ALA A 51 -9.76 -8.74 17.19
N GLU A 52 -10.02 -10.03 17.41
CA GLU A 52 -10.31 -11.01 16.36
C GLU A 52 -11.77 -11.47 16.45
N GLU A 53 -12.47 -11.43 15.32
CA GLU A 53 -13.81 -11.94 15.15
C GLU A 53 -13.77 -13.15 14.20
N LYS A 54 -14.18 -14.31 14.69
CA LYS A 54 -14.29 -15.54 13.89
C LYS A 54 -15.73 -15.72 13.42
N ILE A 55 -15.96 -15.67 12.11
CA ILE A 55 -17.29 -15.72 11.50
C ILE A 55 -17.42 -17.00 10.67
N LYS A 56 -18.45 -17.80 10.95
CA LYS A 56 -18.78 -18.98 10.14
C LYS A 56 -19.31 -18.52 8.78
N MET A 57 -18.74 -19.06 7.71
CA MET A 57 -19.17 -18.77 6.34
C MET A 57 -20.22 -19.78 5.90
N GLU A 58 -21.17 -19.31 5.09
CA GLU A 58 -22.19 -20.15 4.47
C GLU A 58 -21.91 -20.32 2.98
N ALA A 59 -22.28 -21.48 2.45
CA ALA A 59 -22.22 -21.72 1.01
C ALA A 59 -23.25 -20.81 0.33
N PHE A 60 -22.76 -19.94 -0.55
CA PHE A 60 -23.54 -18.99 -1.32
C PHE A 60 -23.95 -19.57 -2.67
N GLU A 61 -23.03 -20.26 -3.34
CA GLU A 61 -23.27 -20.94 -4.62
C GLU A 61 -22.62 -22.32 -4.62
N SER A 62 -23.20 -23.24 -5.39
CA SER A 62 -22.69 -24.59 -5.63
C SER A 62 -22.48 -24.77 -7.13
N TYR A 63 -21.27 -25.14 -7.52
CA TYR A 63 -20.93 -25.49 -8.90
C TYR A 63 -20.87 -27.02 -9.03
N THR A 64 -20.45 -27.55 -10.17
CA THR A 64 -20.30 -28.99 -10.36
C THR A 64 -19.34 -29.56 -9.32
N ASP A 65 -18.13 -29.00 -9.24
CA ASP A 65 -17.02 -29.56 -8.46
C ASP A 65 -16.66 -28.75 -7.20
N ASP A 66 -17.24 -27.55 -7.04
CA ASP A 66 -16.86 -26.61 -5.99
C ASP A 66 -18.06 -26.00 -5.25
N TYR A 67 -17.81 -25.46 -4.06
CA TYR A 67 -18.70 -24.55 -3.34
C TYR A 67 -18.05 -23.16 -3.22
N MET A 68 -18.84 -22.11 -3.49
CA MET A 68 -18.47 -20.74 -3.18
C MET A 68 -19.05 -20.35 -1.83
N TYR A 69 -18.19 -20.07 -0.86
CA TYR A 69 -18.56 -19.52 0.44
C TYR A 69 -18.50 -18.00 0.39
N LYS A 70 -19.42 -17.32 1.06
CA LYS A 70 -19.45 -15.85 1.07
C LYS A 70 -19.89 -15.30 2.42
N VAL A 71 -19.31 -14.17 2.79
CA VAL A 71 -19.67 -13.42 3.99
C VAL A 71 -19.65 -11.94 3.70
N ASN A 72 -20.57 -11.20 4.32
CA ASN A 72 -20.58 -9.76 4.24
C ASN A 72 -20.13 -9.14 5.56
N VAL A 73 -19.06 -8.35 5.53
CA VAL A 73 -18.47 -7.69 6.69
C VAL A 73 -18.81 -6.20 6.63
N ASP A 74 -19.54 -5.70 7.62
CA ASP A 74 -19.82 -4.27 7.75
C ASP A 74 -18.68 -3.59 8.50
N SER A 75 -18.07 -2.59 7.89
CA SER A 75 -17.03 -1.81 8.57
C SER A 75 -17.61 -0.88 9.64
N LYS A 76 -18.92 -0.61 9.64
CA LYS A 76 -19.61 0.30 10.56
C LYS A 76 -18.87 1.65 10.63
N ASP A 77 -18.63 2.18 11.82
CA ASP A 77 -17.86 3.40 12.08
C ASP A 77 -16.34 3.16 12.22
N TYR A 78 -15.86 1.93 11.97
CA TYR A 78 -14.44 1.61 12.10
C TYR A 78 -13.61 2.33 11.04
N SER A 79 -12.45 2.85 11.45
CA SER A 79 -11.38 3.33 10.57
C SER A 79 -10.03 2.81 11.06
N GLY A 80 -9.19 2.37 10.13
CA GLY A 80 -7.95 1.66 10.41
C GLY A 80 -7.71 0.52 9.42
N LEU A 81 -6.96 -0.49 9.85
CA LEU A 81 -6.66 -1.68 9.07
C LEU A 81 -7.53 -2.84 9.54
N ILE A 82 -8.18 -3.51 8.59
CA ILE A 82 -8.77 -4.82 8.79
C ILE A 82 -7.83 -5.84 8.17
N PHE A 83 -7.49 -6.88 8.92
CA PHE A 83 -6.81 -8.06 8.38
C PHE A 83 -7.77 -9.25 8.34
N TYR A 84 -7.63 -10.12 7.36
CA TYR A 84 -8.41 -11.36 7.33
C TYR A 84 -7.68 -12.56 6.74
N TYR A 85 -8.09 -13.74 7.18
CA TYR A 85 -7.69 -15.03 6.64
C TYR A 85 -8.80 -16.06 6.86
N PHE A 86 -8.65 -17.26 6.32
CA PHE A 86 -9.64 -18.33 6.39
C PHE A 86 -9.11 -19.54 7.15
N SER A 87 -10.01 -20.25 7.84
CA SER A 87 -9.75 -21.58 8.39
C SER A 87 -10.83 -22.55 7.90
N ILE A 88 -10.41 -23.69 7.39
CA ILE A 88 -11.28 -24.75 6.86
C ILE A 88 -11.01 -26.00 7.68
N SER A 89 -12.03 -26.59 8.29
CA SER A 89 -11.92 -27.89 8.96
C SER A 89 -12.32 -29.02 8.01
N ASN A 90 -11.56 -30.10 8.00
CA ASN A 90 -11.95 -31.38 7.41
C ASN A 90 -11.96 -32.45 8.52
N ASP A 91 -12.02 -33.73 8.14
CA ASP A 91 -12.04 -34.85 9.09
C ASP A 91 -10.73 -35.03 9.90
N GLU A 92 -9.61 -34.52 9.39
CA GLU A 92 -8.28 -34.82 9.92
C GLU A 92 -7.64 -33.62 10.62
N ASN A 93 -7.79 -32.41 10.05
CA ASN A 93 -7.07 -31.23 10.47
C ASN A 93 -7.79 -29.91 10.11
N ILE A 94 -7.20 -28.80 10.57
CA ILE A 94 -7.58 -27.46 10.14
C ILE A 94 -6.57 -27.01 9.09
N ILE A 95 -7.07 -26.47 7.99
CA ILE A 95 -6.28 -25.86 6.92
C ILE A 95 -6.47 -24.36 7.00
N TYR A 96 -5.37 -23.62 6.96
CA TYR A 96 -5.42 -22.17 6.89
C TYR A 96 -5.19 -21.68 5.45
N TYR A 97 -5.88 -20.62 5.07
CA TYR A 97 -5.69 -19.97 3.78
C TYR A 97 -5.64 -18.47 3.96
N GLY A 98 -4.59 -17.84 3.45
CA GLY A 98 -4.34 -16.41 3.66
C GLY A 98 -3.71 -15.75 2.44
N ASN A 99 -3.09 -14.60 2.69
CA ASN A 99 -2.34 -13.86 1.68
C ASN A 99 -1.12 -14.69 1.24
N ASN A 100 -0.60 -14.41 0.04
CA ASN A 100 0.63 -15.06 -0.41
C ASN A 100 1.83 -14.66 0.45
N PRO A 101 2.93 -15.45 0.40
CA PRO A 101 4.14 -15.19 1.19
C PRO A 101 4.77 -13.80 0.96
N ASP A 102 4.55 -13.19 -0.21
CA ASP A 102 5.05 -11.84 -0.53
C ASP A 102 4.17 -10.72 0.06
N ILE A 103 2.99 -11.07 0.60
CA ILE A 103 2.06 -10.16 1.31
C ILE A 103 1.51 -9.06 0.37
N LEU A 104 1.45 -9.32 -0.94
CA LEU A 104 1.05 -8.33 -1.94
C LEU A 104 -0.45 -8.33 -2.28
N GLY A 105 -1.24 -9.19 -1.63
CA GLY A 105 -2.62 -9.43 -2.05
C GLY A 105 -2.68 -10.25 -3.34
N GLY A 106 -3.83 -10.29 -4.01
CA GLY A 106 -4.05 -11.17 -5.15
C GLY A 106 -4.42 -12.59 -4.71
N ILE A 107 -3.92 -13.59 -5.44
CA ILE A 107 -4.15 -15.01 -5.16
C ILE A 107 -3.46 -15.40 -3.86
N GLY A 108 -4.20 -16.13 -3.02
CA GLY A 108 -3.71 -16.62 -1.75
C GLY A 108 -2.87 -17.87 -1.77
N HIS A 109 -2.59 -18.35 -0.57
CA HIS A 109 -1.79 -19.55 -0.36
C HIS A 109 -2.31 -20.34 0.85
N ARG A 110 -2.09 -21.66 0.82
CA ARG A 110 -2.44 -22.61 1.89
C ARG A 110 -1.33 -22.67 2.94
N TYR A 111 -1.69 -22.75 4.21
CA TYR A 111 -0.76 -22.82 5.33
C TYR A 111 -1.20 -23.88 6.36
N SER A 112 -0.23 -24.39 7.11
CA SER A 112 -0.45 -25.31 8.22
C SER A 112 -0.75 -24.62 9.55
N ASP A 113 -0.53 -23.31 9.63
CA ASP A 113 -0.78 -22.45 10.80
C ASP A 113 -1.28 -21.07 10.33
N ILE A 114 -1.56 -20.17 11.27
CA ILE A 114 -2.07 -18.82 11.03
C ILE A 114 -1.23 -18.11 9.94
N PRO A 115 -1.84 -17.72 8.82
CA PRO A 115 -1.13 -17.21 7.66
C PRO A 115 -0.99 -15.67 7.74
N PRO A 116 -0.16 -15.07 6.86
CA PRO A 116 -0.24 -13.64 6.59
C PRO A 116 -1.67 -13.26 6.18
N GLY A 117 -2.26 -12.28 6.87
CA GLY A 117 -3.59 -11.80 6.56
C GLY A 117 -3.64 -10.92 5.32
N TYR A 118 -4.76 -10.92 4.61
CA TYR A 118 -5.06 -9.89 3.63
C TYR A 118 -5.37 -8.58 4.33
N GLN A 119 -4.86 -7.47 3.81
CA GLN A 119 -5.10 -6.15 4.38
C GLN A 119 -6.21 -5.40 3.63
N ILE A 120 -7.07 -4.74 4.40
CA ILE A 120 -8.06 -3.77 3.93
C ILE A 120 -7.85 -2.46 4.69
N THR A 121 -7.56 -1.39 3.96
CA THR A 121 -7.52 -0.05 4.54
C THR A 121 -8.93 0.53 4.57
N VAL A 122 -9.40 0.90 5.76
CA VAL A 122 -10.68 1.58 5.98
C VAL A 122 -10.42 3.02 6.36
N TYR A 123 -10.71 3.96 5.45
CA TYR A 123 -10.52 5.38 5.71
C TYR A 123 -11.80 6.03 6.26
N LYS A 124 -11.64 7.10 7.03
CA LYS A 124 -12.78 7.80 7.63
C LYS A 124 -13.69 8.39 6.57
N LYS A 125 -15.00 8.28 6.84
CA LYS A 125 -16.02 8.97 6.06
C LYS A 125 -15.72 10.47 5.99
N HIS A 126 -15.92 11.07 4.80
CA HIS A 126 -15.66 12.50 4.55
C HIS A 126 -14.19 12.94 4.65
N HIS A 127 -13.22 12.04 4.43
CA HIS A 127 -11.82 12.47 4.24
C HIS A 127 -11.65 13.14 2.86
N VAL A 128 -11.72 14.47 2.82
CA VAL A 128 -11.62 15.25 1.59
C VAL A 128 -10.15 15.45 1.22
N VAL A 129 -9.71 14.79 0.14
CA VAL A 129 -8.48 15.15 -0.57
C VAL A 129 -8.81 16.22 -1.60
N PRO A 130 -8.03 17.31 -1.73
CA PRO A 130 -8.29 18.34 -2.73
C PRO A 130 -8.35 17.78 -4.15
N ASP A 131 -9.39 18.13 -4.91
CA ASP A 131 -9.63 17.55 -6.25
C ASP A 131 -8.52 17.89 -7.25
N TRP A 132 -7.92 19.07 -7.14
CA TRP A 132 -6.79 19.45 -7.97
C TRP A 132 -5.60 18.48 -7.77
N PHE A 133 -5.37 18.01 -6.55
CA PHE A 133 -4.22 17.14 -6.26
C PHE A 133 -4.42 15.71 -6.79
N LYS A 134 -5.65 15.20 -6.82
CA LYS A 134 -5.99 13.85 -7.33
C LYS A 134 -5.64 13.66 -8.81
N SER A 135 -5.63 14.76 -9.57
CA SER A 135 -5.40 14.78 -11.01
C SER A 135 -4.12 15.54 -11.42
N SER A 136 -3.29 15.92 -10.43
CA SER A 136 -2.05 16.65 -10.68
C SER A 136 -0.85 15.74 -10.90
N VAL A 137 0.07 16.17 -11.76
CA VAL A 137 1.44 15.64 -11.81
C VAL A 137 2.31 16.50 -10.89
N VAL A 138 3.05 15.86 -9.97
CA VAL A 138 3.93 16.56 -9.01
C VAL A 138 5.36 16.54 -9.53
N TYR A 139 5.95 17.73 -9.69
CA TYR A 139 7.38 17.88 -9.98
C TYR A 139 8.12 18.34 -8.72
N GLN A 140 8.93 17.47 -8.14
CA GLN A 140 9.71 17.78 -6.94
C GLN A 140 11.01 18.49 -7.31
N ILE A 141 11.24 19.67 -6.73
CA ILE A 141 12.44 20.48 -6.96
C ILE A 141 13.35 20.44 -5.72
N PHE A 142 14.62 20.08 -5.91
CA PHE A 142 15.68 20.38 -4.95
C PHE A 142 16.35 21.71 -5.34
N PRO A 143 16.04 22.84 -4.65
CA PRO A 143 16.29 24.18 -5.20
C PRO A 143 17.75 24.46 -5.57
N ASP A 144 18.70 24.05 -4.72
CA ASP A 144 20.13 24.31 -4.92
C ASP A 144 20.68 23.73 -6.23
N ARG A 145 20.09 22.62 -6.72
CA ARG A 145 20.55 21.88 -7.91
C ARG A 145 19.62 22.00 -9.09
N PHE A 146 18.57 22.82 -8.99
CA PHE A 146 17.60 22.93 -10.06
C PHE A 146 18.02 23.93 -11.12
N TYR A 147 18.16 25.19 -10.74
CA TYR A 147 18.63 26.23 -11.65
C TYR A 147 19.10 27.46 -10.87
N ASN A 148 20.24 28.01 -11.26
CA ASN A 148 20.80 29.23 -10.70
C ASN A 148 20.70 30.38 -11.70
N LYS A 149 19.74 31.29 -11.49
CA LYS A 149 19.59 32.50 -12.31
C LYS A 149 20.61 33.58 -11.97
N ASN A 150 21.05 33.63 -10.71
CA ASN A 150 21.89 34.69 -10.18
C ASN A 150 23.02 34.08 -9.36
N PRO A 151 24.28 34.12 -9.85
CA PRO A 151 25.41 33.52 -9.15
C PRO A 151 25.69 34.20 -7.80
N TYR A 152 25.10 35.36 -7.53
CA TYR A 152 25.23 36.05 -6.26
C TYR A 152 24.41 35.38 -5.14
N ILE A 153 25.11 34.81 -4.16
CA ILE A 153 24.51 34.21 -2.97
C ILE A 153 24.19 35.29 -1.94
N LYS A 154 22.88 35.47 -1.67
CA LYS A 154 22.38 36.33 -0.60
C LYS A 154 22.52 35.58 0.74
N ASN A 155 23.23 36.18 1.70
CA ASN A 155 23.45 35.65 3.06
C ASN A 155 24.18 34.29 3.13
N PRO A 156 25.44 34.21 2.66
CA PRO A 156 26.22 32.97 2.75
C PRO A 156 26.40 32.56 4.21
N LYS A 157 26.11 31.29 4.52
CA LYS A 157 26.35 30.73 5.85
C LYS A 157 27.85 30.48 6.05
N LYS A 158 28.32 30.60 7.30
CA LYS A 158 29.69 30.19 7.66
C LYS A 158 29.91 28.73 7.25
N ASN A 159 31.13 28.42 6.85
CA ASN A 159 31.53 27.07 6.42
C ASN A 159 30.74 26.54 5.20
N SER A 160 30.38 27.42 4.28
CA SER A 160 29.83 27.03 2.97
C SER A 160 30.95 26.95 1.93
N PHE A 161 30.82 26.00 1.00
CA PHE A 161 31.59 25.85 -0.22
C PHE A 161 30.64 26.02 -1.40
N VAL A 162 31.02 26.82 -2.39
CA VAL A 162 30.14 27.19 -3.50
C VAL A 162 30.83 26.79 -4.79
N TYR A 163 30.14 26.01 -5.61
CA TYR A 163 30.63 25.63 -6.91
C TYR A 163 30.60 26.80 -7.89
N ALA A 164 31.70 26.95 -8.64
CA ALA A 164 31.80 27.94 -9.69
C ALA A 164 31.23 27.42 -11.02
N ASN A 165 31.31 26.11 -11.25
CA ASN A 165 30.75 25.46 -12.43
C ASN A 165 29.60 24.52 -12.04
N TRP A 166 28.55 24.53 -12.84
CA TRP A 166 27.35 23.72 -12.63
C TRP A 166 27.58 22.23 -12.90
N ASP A 167 28.56 21.92 -13.74
CA ASP A 167 28.88 20.54 -14.14
C ASP A 167 29.87 19.85 -13.18
N ASP A 168 30.29 20.53 -12.12
CA ASP A 168 31.22 19.97 -11.13
C ASP A 168 30.56 18.85 -10.30
N GLU A 169 31.35 17.87 -9.89
CA GLU A 169 30.87 16.79 -9.02
C GLU A 169 30.74 17.28 -7.56
N PRO A 170 29.59 17.04 -6.90
CA PRO A 170 29.40 17.41 -5.50
C PRO A 170 30.36 16.66 -4.57
N PHE A 171 30.99 17.40 -3.66
CA PHE A 171 32.09 16.93 -2.82
C PHE A 171 31.97 17.54 -1.42
N TYR A 172 31.92 16.66 -0.41
CA TYR A 172 31.94 17.08 0.99
C TYR A 172 33.37 17.22 1.50
N ILE A 173 33.71 18.42 1.95
CA ILE A 173 34.97 18.66 2.67
C ILE A 173 34.78 18.18 4.11
N LYS A 174 35.50 17.13 4.49
CA LYS A 174 35.41 16.48 5.81
C LYS A 174 36.70 16.63 6.61
N ASP A 175 36.58 16.58 7.94
CA ASP A 175 37.74 16.49 8.85
C ASP A 175 38.29 15.06 8.93
N SER A 176 39.38 14.87 9.67
CA SER A 176 39.98 13.55 9.91
C SER A 176 39.07 12.56 10.65
N ASN A 177 38.01 13.05 11.31
CA ASN A 177 37.00 12.25 11.98
C ASN A 177 35.76 12.00 11.09
N GLY A 178 35.80 12.41 9.81
CA GLY A 178 34.70 12.26 8.86
C GLY A 178 33.56 13.27 9.01
N ARG A 179 33.69 14.28 9.88
CA ARG A 179 32.67 15.33 10.06
C ARG A 179 32.73 16.32 8.92
N ILE A 180 31.57 16.76 8.42
CA ILE A 180 31.47 17.77 7.37
C ILE A 180 32.01 19.10 7.92
N GLN A 181 33.13 19.56 7.38
CA GLN A 181 33.71 20.87 7.67
C GLN A 181 33.10 21.96 6.80
N ARG A 182 32.74 21.66 5.54
CA ARG A 182 32.09 22.62 4.65
C ARG A 182 30.93 21.99 3.90
N TRP A 183 29.81 22.68 3.91
CA TRP A 183 28.60 22.31 3.18
C TRP A 183 28.67 22.86 1.77
N ASP A 184 28.40 22.02 0.77
CA ASP A 184 28.49 22.36 -0.64
C ASP A 184 27.18 22.93 -1.18
N PHE A 185 27.27 23.91 -2.08
CA PHE A 185 26.15 24.61 -2.69
C PHE A 185 26.45 24.92 -4.15
N PHE A 186 25.47 24.75 -5.03
CA PHE A 186 25.53 25.18 -6.44
C PHE A 186 24.84 26.53 -6.64
N GLY A 187 24.06 26.98 -5.65
CA GLY A 187 23.46 28.31 -5.65
C GLY A 187 22.14 28.39 -6.40
N GLY A 188 21.54 27.25 -6.77
CA GLY A 188 20.18 27.23 -7.30
C GLY A 188 19.19 27.90 -6.35
N ASN A 189 18.24 28.65 -6.92
CA ASN A 189 17.46 29.61 -6.16
C ASN A 189 16.04 29.80 -6.71
N ILE A 190 15.20 30.49 -5.93
CA ILE A 190 13.80 30.72 -6.27
C ILE A 190 13.64 31.53 -7.56
N GLU A 191 14.51 32.50 -7.79
CA GLU A 191 14.50 33.29 -9.03
C GLU A 191 14.75 32.37 -10.25
N GLY A 192 15.60 31.37 -10.09
CA GLY A 192 15.82 30.33 -11.09
C GLY A 192 14.63 29.38 -11.29
N ILE A 193 13.94 29.00 -10.21
CA ILE A 193 12.70 28.23 -10.30
C ILE A 193 11.64 28.98 -11.10
N ILE A 194 11.45 30.28 -10.80
CA ILE A 194 10.51 31.14 -11.51
C ILE A 194 10.83 31.20 -13.02
N GLU A 195 12.11 31.31 -13.37
CA GLU A 195 12.56 31.34 -14.77
C GLU A 195 12.25 30.03 -15.52
N LYS A 196 12.25 28.90 -14.83
CA LYS A 196 11.99 27.58 -15.41
C LYS A 196 10.54 27.11 -15.24
N LEU A 197 9.63 27.94 -14.74
CA LEU A 197 8.20 27.62 -14.73
C LEU A 197 7.65 27.26 -16.12
N PRO A 198 8.03 27.94 -17.23
CA PRO A 198 7.60 27.51 -18.57
C PRO A 198 8.08 26.10 -18.92
N TYR A 199 9.32 25.75 -18.56
CA TYR A 199 9.88 24.40 -18.76
C TYR A 199 9.11 23.35 -17.96
N ILE A 200 8.83 23.60 -16.67
CA ILE A 200 8.08 22.65 -15.83
C ILE A 200 6.66 22.43 -16.40
N LYS A 201 6.04 23.48 -16.92
CA LYS A 201 4.70 23.40 -17.52
C LYS A 201 4.70 22.57 -18.81
N ASP A 202 5.79 22.55 -19.56
CA ASP A 202 5.93 21.81 -20.82
C ASP A 202 6.21 20.30 -20.62
N LEU A 203 6.60 19.88 -19.41
CA LEU A 203 6.86 18.48 -19.08
C LEU A 203 5.59 17.62 -18.90
N ALA A 204 4.42 18.24 -18.81
CA ALA A 204 3.13 17.59 -18.57
C ALA A 204 2.21 17.77 -19.79
#